data_AF-A0A5J4SCF5-F1
#
_entry.id   AF-A0A5J4SCF5-F1
#
_cell.length_a   1.000
_cell.length_b   1.000
_cell.length_c   1.000
_cell.angle_alpha   90.00
_cell.angle_beta   90.00
_cell.angle_gamma   90.00
#
_symmetry.space_group_name_H-M   'P 1'
#
loop_
_entity.id
_entity.type
_entity.pdbx_description
1 polymer ?
#
loop_
_entity_poly.entity_id
_entity_poly.type
_entity_poly.pdbx_seq_one_letter_code
_entity_poly.pdbx_strand_id
1 'polypeptide(L)'
;MNIRNVIIGLLFCLFFVACRGEDRRGEYEQYTGVQKWVESIMRENYYWYQEMPDVSKLNFFTEPKAFFQSLLSEKDGKRKNGSRYYYSVLE
;
A
#
# COMPACT_ATOMS: atom_id res chain seq x y z
N MET A 1 6.49 15.89 -49.55
CA MET A 1 6.25 15.48 -48.14
C MET A 1 7.54 15.69 -47.36
N ASN A 2 7.52 16.50 -46.28
CA ASN A 2 8.75 16.90 -45.60
C ASN A 2 9.25 15.78 -44.68
N ILE A 3 10.41 15.20 -44.98
CA ILE A 3 10.95 14.00 -44.30
C ILE A 3 11.05 14.20 -42.78
N ARG A 4 11.32 15.43 -42.34
CA ARG A 4 11.36 15.81 -40.92
C ARG A 4 9.99 15.64 -40.25
N ASN A 5 8.92 16.01 -40.94
CA ASN A 5 7.55 15.91 -40.42
C ASN A 5 7.07 14.44 -40.40
N VAL A 6 7.57 13.61 -41.32
CA VAL A 6 7.31 12.16 -41.34
C VAL A 6 7.97 11.48 -40.13
N ILE A 7 9.22 11.84 -39.82
CA ILE A 7 9.97 11.29 -38.68
C ILE A 7 9.31 11.69 -37.35
N ILE A 8 8.88 12.96 -37.22
CA ILE A 8 8.18 13.45 -36.01
C ILE A 8 6.85 12.71 -35.82
N GLY A 9 6.08 12.51 -36.89
CA GLY A 9 4.84 11.75 -36.84
C GLY A 9 5.06 10.29 -36.42
N LEU A 10 6.09 9.65 -36.96
CA LEU A 10 6.43 8.27 -36.64
C LEU A 10 6.86 8.09 -35.17
N LEU A 11 7.71 9.00 -34.65
CA LEU A 11 8.11 9.02 -33.25
C LEU A 11 6.90 9.20 -32.32
N PHE A 12 5.97 10.09 -32.67
CA PHE A 12 4.76 10.32 -31.89
C PHE A 12 3.86 9.06 -31.86
N CYS A 13 3.73 8.34 -32.97
CA CYS A 13 3.00 7.07 -33.01
C CYS A 13 3.64 5.97 -32.16
N LEU A 14 4.98 5.90 -32.11
CA LEU A 14 5.70 4.89 -31.33
C LEU A 14 5.55 5.09 -29.82
N PHE A 15 5.41 6.33 -29.34
CA PHE A 15 5.15 6.62 -27.92
C PHE A 15 3.83 6.01 -27.41
N PHE A 16 2.79 5.94 -28.23
CA PHE A 16 1.50 5.35 -27.82
C PHE A 16 1.52 3.82 -27.78
N VAL A 17 2.38 3.17 -28.56
CA VAL A 17 2.45 1.70 -28.63
C VAL A 17 3.30 1.12 -27.48
N ALA A 18 4.25 1.88 -26.95
CA ALA A 18 5.14 1.45 -25.87
C ALA A 18 4.46 1.33 -24.49
N CYS A 19 3.26 1.90 -24.30
CA CYS A 19 2.56 1.90 -23.01
C CYS A 19 1.59 0.72 -22.84
N ARG A 20 1.97 -0.49 -23.31
CA ARG A 20 1.23 -1.72 -23.00
C ARG A 20 1.72 -2.26 -21.66
N GLY A 21 1.19 -1.69 -20.56
CA GLY A 21 1.40 -2.24 -19.22
C GLY A 21 0.75 -3.62 -19.11
N GLU A 22 1.53 -4.60 -18.67
CA GLU A 22 1.04 -5.93 -18.33
C GLU A 22 0.23 -5.85 -17.02
N ASP A 23 -0.96 -6.44 -16.98
CA ASP A 23 -1.82 -6.40 -15.80
C ASP A 23 -1.31 -7.37 -14.71
N ARG A 24 -0.40 -6.87 -13.86
CA ARG A 24 0.20 -7.63 -12.76
C ARG A 24 -0.57 -7.53 -11.44
N ARG A 25 -1.84 -7.10 -11.48
CA ARG A 25 -2.67 -7.00 -10.27
C ARG A 25 -2.84 -8.33 -9.55
N GLY A 26 -2.89 -9.45 -10.29
CA GLY A 26 -2.97 -10.79 -9.71
C GLY A 26 -1.74 -11.17 -8.88
N GLU A 27 -0.53 -10.84 -9.34
CA GLU A 27 0.71 -11.04 -8.58
C GLU A 27 0.72 -10.18 -7.31
N TYR A 28 0.26 -8.93 -7.41
CA TYR A 28 0.18 -8.00 -6.28
C TYR A 28 -0.75 -8.47 -5.16
N GLU A 29 -1.89 -9.09 -5.49
CA GLU A 29 -2.83 -9.60 -4.49
C GLU A 29 -2.25 -10.74 -3.66
N GLN A 30 -1.47 -11.64 -4.26
CA GLN A 30 -0.87 -12.77 -3.53
C GLN A 30 0.05 -12.32 -2.39
N TYR A 31 0.73 -11.19 -2.54
CA TYR A 31 1.67 -10.67 -1.54
C TYR A 31 1.07 -9.67 -0.56
N THR A 32 -0.09 -9.08 -0.87
CA THR A 32 -0.66 -7.96 -0.08
C THR A 32 -2.06 -8.22 0.47
N GLY A 33 -2.69 -9.35 0.12
CA GLY A 33 -4.08 -9.64 0.49
C GLY A 33 -4.32 -9.63 2.00
N VAL A 34 -3.41 -10.24 2.77
CA VAL A 34 -3.51 -10.27 4.25
C VAL A 34 -3.45 -8.87 4.83
N GLN A 35 -2.52 -8.04 4.38
CA GLN A 35 -2.31 -6.69 4.89
C GLN A 35 -3.49 -5.78 4.54
N LYS A 36 -4.05 -5.91 3.33
CA LYS A 36 -5.29 -5.22 2.96
C LYS A 36 -6.47 -5.64 3.83
N TRP A 37 -6.60 -6.94 4.12
CA TRP A 37 -7.63 -7.43 5.04
C TRP A 37 -7.46 -6.86 6.46
N VAL A 38 -6.23 -6.86 6.99
CA VAL A 38 -5.91 -6.26 8.30
C VAL A 38 -6.25 -4.77 8.32
N GLU A 39 -5.87 -4.02 7.28
CA GLU A 39 -6.16 -2.59 7.18
C GLU A 39 -7.68 -2.32 7.19
N SER A 40 -8.44 -3.10 6.40
CA SER A 40 -9.90 -2.98 6.33
C SER A 40 -10.56 -3.23 7.69
N ILE A 41 -10.21 -4.34 8.36
CA ILE A 41 -10.79 -4.69 9.66
C ILE A 41 -10.41 -3.66 10.72
N MET A 42 -9.17 -3.16 10.70
CA MET A 42 -8.72 -2.11 11.61
C MET A 42 -9.47 -0.80 11.37
N ARG A 43 -9.65 -0.37 10.11
CA ARG A 43 -10.43 0.84 9.80
C ARG A 43 -11.88 0.76 10.27
N GLU A 44 -12.47 -0.43 10.22
CA GLU A 44 -13.85 -0.65 10.63
C GLU A 44 -14.01 -0.77 12.16
N ASN A 45 -13.12 -1.50 12.83
CA ASN A 45 -13.35 -1.97 14.21
C ASN A 45 -12.36 -1.43 15.24
N TYR A 46 -11.23 -0.85 14.82
CA TYR A 46 -10.22 -0.38 15.74
C TYR A 46 -10.70 0.87 16.48
N TYR A 47 -10.62 0.85 17.82
CA TYR A 47 -11.06 1.98 18.65
C TYR A 47 -10.38 3.31 18.28
N TRP A 48 -9.08 3.28 17.93
CA TRP A 48 -8.32 4.46 17.51
C TRP A 48 -8.18 4.58 15.99
N TYR A 49 -9.13 4.09 15.19
CA TYR A 49 -9.03 4.11 13.71
C TYR A 49 -8.75 5.49 13.14
N GLN A 50 -9.23 6.56 13.78
CA GLN A 50 -9.00 7.94 13.33
C GLN A 50 -7.53 8.36 13.36
N GLU A 51 -6.70 7.70 14.17
CA GLU A 51 -5.28 7.97 14.32
C GLU A 51 -4.41 7.07 13.43
N MET A 52 -5.01 6.10 12.74
CA MET A 52 -4.28 5.25 11.80
C MET A 52 -3.71 6.07 10.64
N PRO A 53 -2.49 5.75 10.15
CA PRO A 53 -1.90 6.41 8.99
C PRO A 53 -2.80 6.33 7.75
N ASP A 54 -2.79 7.38 6.94
CA ASP A 54 -3.49 7.38 5.64
C ASP A 54 -3.03 6.19 4.77
N VAL A 55 -3.96 5.60 4.01
CA VAL A 55 -3.72 4.42 3.18
C VAL A 55 -2.55 4.63 2.21
N SER A 56 -2.37 5.84 1.69
CA SER A 56 -1.26 6.18 0.78
C SER A 56 0.13 6.08 1.42
N LYS A 57 0.21 6.04 2.75
CA LYS A 57 1.47 5.94 3.50
C LYS A 57 1.78 4.51 3.96
N LEU A 58 0.89 3.56 3.68
CA LEU A 58 1.03 2.18 4.14
C LEU A 58 1.90 1.36 3.20
N ASN A 59 2.75 0.52 3.78
CA ASN A 59 3.54 -0.46 3.04
C ASN A 59 2.93 -1.86 3.19
N PHE A 60 2.07 -2.25 2.26
CA PHE A 60 1.37 -3.53 2.25
C PHE A 60 2.26 -4.76 2.01
N PHE A 61 3.54 -4.56 1.66
CA PHE A 61 4.51 -5.65 1.49
C PHE A 61 5.25 -6.02 2.77
N THR A 62 4.91 -5.37 3.89
CA THR A 62 5.51 -5.66 5.19
C THR A 62 4.93 -6.95 5.76
N GLU A 63 5.74 -7.73 6.48
CA GLU A 63 5.29 -8.89 7.25
C GLU A 63 4.04 -8.58 8.08
N PRO A 64 3.00 -9.45 8.11
CA PRO A 64 1.68 -9.14 8.68
C PRO A 64 1.71 -8.57 10.10
N LYS A 65 2.57 -9.12 10.98
CA LYS A 65 2.70 -8.64 12.35
C LYS A 65 3.26 -7.23 12.44
N ALA A 66 4.29 -6.93 11.64
CA ALA A 66 4.89 -5.61 11.60
C ALA A 66 3.95 -4.59 10.93
N PHE A 67 3.23 -5.01 9.88
CA PHE A 67 2.17 -4.21 9.27
C PHE A 67 1.10 -3.83 10.29
N PHE A 68 0.52 -4.81 11.00
CA PHE A 68 -0.46 -4.57 12.05
C PHE A 68 0.05 -3.59 13.12
N GLN A 69 1.24 -3.82 13.65
CA GLN A 69 1.84 -2.94 14.67
C GLN A 69 2.02 -1.50 14.18
N SER A 70 2.31 -1.31 12.88
CA SER A 70 2.45 0.02 12.28
C SER A 70 1.14 0.81 12.20
N LEU A 71 -0.01 0.14 12.31
CA LEU A 71 -1.32 0.78 12.32
C LEU A 71 -1.74 1.27 13.70
N LEU A 72 -1.09 0.79 14.77
CA LEU A 72 -1.55 1.02 16.13
C LEU A 72 -1.22 2.44 16.61
N SER A 73 -2.20 3.07 17.25
CA SER A 73 -2.03 4.37 17.88
C SER A 73 -1.01 4.31 19.03
N GLU A 74 -0.31 5.42 19.28
CA GLU A 74 0.51 5.57 20.49
C GLU A 74 -0.32 5.51 21.79
N LYS A 75 -1.64 5.68 21.71
CA LYS A 75 -2.59 5.52 22.84
C LYS A 75 -2.98 4.07 23.07
N ASP A 76 -2.65 3.17 22.15
CA ASP A 76 -2.92 1.75 22.29
C ASP A 76 -1.91 1.10 23.22
N GLY A 77 -2.39 0.83 24.43
CA GLY A 77 -1.64 0.13 25.45
C GLY A 77 -0.82 1.04 26.37
N LYS A 78 0.29 0.51 26.90
CA LYS A 78 1.09 1.13 27.96
C LYS A 78 2.58 0.95 27.71
N ARG A 79 3.38 1.91 28.18
CA ARG A 79 4.84 1.76 28.26
C ARG A 79 5.21 1.20 29.63
N LYS A 80 6.01 0.15 29.67
CA LYS A 80 6.55 -0.45 30.90
C LYS A 80 8.03 -0.81 30.66
N ASN A 81 8.91 -0.32 31.53
CA ASN A 81 10.37 -0.54 31.46
C ASN A 81 10.99 -0.21 30.08
N GLY A 82 10.52 0.85 29.41
CA GLY A 82 10.99 1.24 28.08
C GLY A 82 10.39 0.45 26.92
N SER A 83 9.69 -0.65 27.17
CA SER A 83 8.97 -1.43 26.15
C SER A 83 7.51 -0.99 26.06
N ARG A 84 6.98 -0.91 24.83
CA ARG A 84 5.56 -0.63 24.55
C ARG A 84 4.79 -1.94 24.47
N TYR A 85 3.68 -2.01 25.19
CA TYR A 85 2.72 -3.12 25.18
C TYR A 85 1.44 -2.59 24.58
N TYR A 86 0.93 -3.23 23.54
CA TYR A 86 -0.35 -2.88 22.89
C TYR A 86 -1.48 -3.70 23.50
N TYR A 87 -2.70 -3.16 23.52
CA TYR A 87 -3.88 -3.91 23.93
C TYR A 87 -4.48 -4.68 22.75
N SER A 88 -4.38 -4.12 21.55
CA SER A 88 -4.85 -4.78 20.33
C SER A 88 -3.91 -5.90 19.91
N VAL A 89 -4.48 -7.04 19.55
CA VAL A 89 -3.78 -8.23 19.06
C VAL A 89 -4.42 -8.72 17.77
N LEU A 90 -3.62 -9.42 16.96
CA LEU A 90 -4.09 -10.16 15.80
C LEU A 90 -4.18 -11.64 16.21
N GLU A 91 -5.39 -12.20 16.19
CA GLU A 91 -5.68 -13.61 16.53
C GLU A 91 -5.85 -14.48 15.28
#